data_AF-A0A4Y2PI07-F1
#
_entry.id   AF-A0A4Y2PI07-F1
#
_cell.length_a   1.000
_cell.length_b   1.000
_cell.length_c   1.000
_cell.angle_alpha   90.00
_cell.angle_beta   90.00
_cell.angle_gamma   90.00
#
_symmetry.space_group_name_H-M   'P 1'
#
loop_
_entity.id
_entity.type
_entity.pdbx_description
1 polymer ?
#
loop_
_entity_poly.entity_id
_entity_poly.type
_entity_poly.pdbx_seq_one_letter_code
_entity_poly.pdbx_strand_id
1 'polypeptide(L)'
;MDGPNVNLKLLKDLKADLNTDPDEKKLLDLGRYGLHTLILTNRKEQRELEMEKLEVAQSSQRINDESRDRAELGPKIQLAQILPKFDEKHDEMGLYLINFERRAKMAQVPKKDWVAYLLAVLPAELSNMLAREPASEAK
;
A
#
# COMPACT_ATOMS: atom_id res chain seq x y z
N MET A 1 -48.05 1.27 -70.79
CA MET A 1 -46.57 1.22 -70.78
C MET A 1 -46.16 1.25 -69.32
N ASP A 2 -46.21 0.11 -68.63
CA ASP A 2 -45.75 0.00 -67.24
C ASP A 2 -44.23 -0.23 -67.23
N GLY A 3 -43.48 0.78 -66.79
CA GLY A 3 -42.02 0.70 -66.68
C GLY A 3 -41.60 -0.14 -65.45
N PRO A 4 -40.48 -0.89 -65.51
CA PRO A 4 -40.03 -1.69 -64.39
C PRO A 4 -39.65 -0.81 -63.19
N ASN A 5 -40.22 -1.10 -62.03
CA ASN A 5 -39.94 -0.42 -60.76
C ASN A 5 -38.50 -0.73 -60.31
N VAL A 6 -37.58 0.19 -60.62
CA VAL A 6 -36.13 0.09 -60.37
C VAL A 6 -35.80 -0.08 -58.87
N ASN A 7 -36.63 0.49 -57.98
CA ASN A 7 -36.48 0.35 -56.53
C ASN A 7 -36.69 -1.08 -56.05
N LEU A 8 -37.64 -1.82 -56.66
CA LEU A 8 -37.86 -3.22 -56.33
C LEU A 8 -36.69 -4.11 -56.78
N LYS A 9 -36.02 -3.75 -57.88
CA LYS A 9 -34.88 -4.49 -58.40
C LYS A 9 -33.66 -4.31 -57.49
N LEU A 10 -33.34 -3.06 -57.12
CA LEU A 10 -32.27 -2.75 -56.16
C LEU A 10 -32.47 -3.41 -54.80
N LEU A 11 -33.70 -3.36 -54.25
CA LEU A 11 -34.02 -4.03 -52.98
C LEU A 11 -33.90 -5.55 -53.06
N LYS A 12 -34.19 -6.16 -54.22
CA LYS A 12 -34.05 -7.61 -54.43
C LYS A 12 -32.58 -8.01 -54.59
N ASP A 13 -31.82 -7.22 -55.33
CA ASP A 13 -30.39 -7.45 -55.54
C ASP A 13 -29.61 -7.29 -54.22
N LEU A 14 -29.91 -6.25 -53.44
CA LEU A 14 -29.32 -6.05 -52.11
C LEU A 14 -29.69 -7.20 -51.14
N LYS A 15 -30.91 -7.73 -51.24
CA LYS A 15 -31.37 -8.84 -50.41
C LYS A 15 -30.83 -10.20 -50.88
N ALA A 16 -30.49 -10.32 -52.16
CA ALA A 16 -29.79 -11.49 -52.72
C ALA A 16 -28.32 -11.52 -52.28
N ASP A 17 -27.66 -10.35 -52.21
CA ASP A 17 -26.30 -10.22 -51.67
C ASP A 17 -26.25 -10.54 -50.16
N LEU A 18 -27.32 -10.24 -49.42
CA LEU A 18 -27.51 -10.66 -48.02
C LEU A 18 -27.99 -12.12 -47.85
N ASN A 19 -28.44 -12.75 -48.93
CA ASN A 19 -28.77 -14.18 -48.96
C ASN A 19 -27.53 -14.96 -49.39
N THR A 20 -26.48 -14.78 -48.60
CA THR A 20 -25.15 -15.33 -48.78
C THR A 20 -25.21 -16.86 -48.77
N ASP A 21 -24.38 -17.49 -49.60
CA ASP A 21 -24.28 -18.95 -49.69
C ASP A 21 -24.20 -19.58 -48.28
N PRO A 22 -24.94 -20.68 -48.02
CA PRO A 22 -24.97 -21.30 -46.69
C PRO A 22 -23.58 -21.65 -46.15
N ASP A 23 -22.57 -21.89 -46.99
CA ASP A 23 -21.19 -22.14 -46.54
C ASP A 23 -20.44 -20.85 -46.22
N GLU A 24 -20.65 -19.77 -46.97
CA GLU A 24 -20.13 -18.43 -46.62
C GLU A 24 -20.75 -17.91 -45.31
N LYS A 25 -22.03 -18.16 -45.06
CA LYS A 25 -22.68 -17.82 -43.78
C LYS A 25 -22.04 -18.57 -42.61
N LYS A 26 -21.75 -19.88 -42.76
CA LYS A 26 -21.05 -20.66 -41.74
C LYS A 26 -19.65 -20.13 -41.47
N LEU A 27 -18.92 -19.73 -42.52
CA LEU A 27 -17.58 -19.13 -42.40
C LEU A 27 -17.61 -17.82 -41.62
N LEU A 28 -18.59 -16.94 -41.91
CA LEU A 28 -18.78 -15.69 -41.19
C LEU A 28 -19.17 -15.90 -39.72
N ASP A 29 -20.04 -16.88 -39.44
CA ASP A 29 -20.41 -17.23 -38.07
C ASP A 29 -19.21 -17.78 -37.29
N LEU A 30 -18.43 -18.67 -37.89
CA LEU A 30 -17.21 -19.21 -37.27
C LEU A 30 -16.20 -18.10 -36.95
N GLY A 31 -16.01 -17.15 -37.86
CA GLY A 31 -15.17 -15.97 -37.64
C GLY A 31 -15.68 -15.09 -36.49
N ARG A 32 -17.00 -14.88 -36.40
CA ARG A 32 -17.63 -14.15 -35.28
C ARG A 32 -17.43 -14.86 -33.94
N TYR A 33 -17.56 -16.18 -33.90
CA TYR A 33 -17.29 -16.98 -32.69
C TYR A 33 -15.82 -16.89 -32.25
N GLY A 34 -14.88 -16.94 -33.19
CA GLY A 34 -13.45 -16.74 -32.91
C GLY A 34 -13.17 -15.35 -32.31
N LEU A 35 -13.74 -14.31 -32.90
CA LEU A 35 -13.58 -12.93 -32.41
C LEU A 35 -14.19 -12.75 -31.02
N HIS A 36 -15.40 -13.27 -30.80
CA HIS A 36 -16.07 -13.22 -29.49
C HIS A 36 -15.24 -13.95 -28.42
N THR A 37 -14.66 -15.10 -28.76
CA THR A 37 -13.79 -15.85 -27.85
C THR A 37 -12.58 -15.01 -27.46
N LEU A 38 -11.86 -14.44 -28.43
CA LEU A 38 -10.69 -13.60 -28.16
C LEU A 38 -11.01 -12.38 -27.29
N ILE A 39 -12.15 -11.72 -27.54
CA ILE A 39 -12.61 -10.58 -26.73
C ILE A 39 -12.88 -11.00 -25.28
N LEU A 40 -13.53 -12.16 -25.07
CA LEU A 40 -13.79 -12.68 -23.73
C LEU A 40 -12.49 -13.03 -23.00
N THR A 41 -11.54 -13.67 -23.69
CA THR A 41 -10.23 -14.03 -23.11
C THR A 41 -9.47 -12.78 -22.70
N ASN A 42 -9.38 -11.78 -23.59
CA ASN A 42 -8.66 -10.55 -23.31
C ASN A 42 -9.32 -9.75 -22.15
N ARG A 43 -10.65 -9.70 -22.09
CA ARG A 43 -11.37 -9.11 -20.95
C ARG A 43 -11.14 -9.86 -19.64
N LYS A 44 -10.90 -11.16 -19.69
CA LYS A 44 -10.56 -11.94 -18.50
C LYS A 44 -9.14 -11.63 -18.05
N GLU A 45 -8.18 -11.67 -18.96
CA GLU A 45 -6.78 -11.33 -18.69
C GLU A 45 -6.62 -9.91 -18.13
N GLN A 46 -7.34 -8.92 -18.68
CA GLN A 46 -7.28 -7.56 -18.15
C GLN A 46 -7.78 -7.45 -16.71
N ARG A 47 -8.85 -8.15 -16.35
CA ARG A 47 -9.35 -8.17 -14.96
C ARG A 47 -8.36 -8.85 -14.02
N GLU A 48 -7.70 -9.92 -14.48
CA GLU A 48 -6.71 -10.64 -13.70
C GLU A 48 -5.46 -9.78 -13.45
N LEU A 49 -4.98 -9.07 -14.47
CA LEU A 49 -3.90 -8.09 -14.35
C LEU A 49 -4.25 -6.92 -13.43
N GLU A 50 -5.48 -6.42 -13.48
CA GLU A 50 -5.94 -5.39 -12.55
C GLU A 50 -5.94 -5.90 -11.11
N MET A 51 -6.40 -7.14 -10.86
CA MET A 51 -6.35 -7.73 -9.53
C MET A 51 -4.92 -7.93 -9.03
N GLU A 52 -4.03 -8.46 -9.87
CA GLU A 52 -2.62 -8.65 -9.51
C GLU A 52 -1.94 -7.31 -9.19
N LYS A 53 -2.20 -6.26 -9.96
CA LYS A 53 -1.70 -4.91 -9.66
C LYS A 53 -2.20 -4.39 -8.31
N LEU A 54 -3.47 -4.60 -7.99
CA LEU A 54 -4.04 -4.22 -6.69
C LEU A 54 -3.42 -5.03 -5.56
N GLU A 55 -3.20 -6.33 -5.74
CA GLU A 55 -2.57 -7.20 -4.74
C GLU A 55 -1.11 -6.82 -4.50
N VAL A 56 -0.35 -6.54 -5.55
CA VAL A 56 1.04 -6.06 -5.47
C VAL A 56 1.09 -4.71 -4.76
N ALA A 57 0.19 -3.78 -5.11
CA ALA A 57 0.11 -2.47 -4.46
C ALA A 57 -0.25 -2.59 -2.96
N GLN A 58 -1.24 -3.42 -2.62
CA GLN A 58 -1.64 -3.69 -1.24
C GLN A 58 -0.53 -4.39 -0.45
N SER A 59 0.14 -5.38 -1.04
CA SER A 59 1.26 -6.08 -0.41
C SER A 59 2.44 -5.15 -0.17
N SER A 60 2.77 -4.30 -1.15
CA SER A 60 3.81 -3.28 -1.00
C SER A 60 3.47 -2.26 0.08
N GLN A 61 2.20 -1.85 0.17
CA GLN A 61 1.72 -0.96 1.23
C GLN A 61 1.84 -1.63 2.61
N ARG A 62 1.40 -2.89 2.75
CA ARG A 62 1.53 -3.67 3.99
C ARG A 62 2.99 -3.81 4.44
N ILE A 63 3.90 -4.12 3.51
CA ILE A 63 5.34 -4.24 3.81
C ILE A 63 5.90 -2.90 4.28
N ASN A 64 5.49 -1.79 3.66
CA ASN A 64 5.92 -0.45 4.07
C ASN A 64 5.39 -0.08 5.46
N ASP A 65 4.13 -0.37 5.74
CA ASP A 65 3.50 -0.09 7.04
C ASP A 65 4.13 -0.94 8.17
N GLU A 66 4.32 -2.24 7.96
CA GLU A 66 5.01 -3.12 8.92
C GLU A 66 6.47 -2.72 9.14
N SER A 67 7.18 -2.28 8.08
CA SER A 67 8.55 -1.78 8.18
C SER A 67 8.60 -0.47 8.96
N ARG A 68 7.60 0.40 8.78
CA ARG A 68 7.48 1.67 9.52
C ARG A 68 7.14 1.43 11.00
N ASP A 69 6.21 0.53 11.29
CA ASP A 69 5.86 0.15 12.67
C ASP A 69 7.05 -0.52 13.38
N ARG A 70 7.81 -1.38 12.68
CA ARG A 70 9.05 -1.96 13.22
C ARG A 70 10.14 -0.91 13.42
N ALA A 71 10.25 0.10 12.56
CA ALA A 71 11.19 1.21 12.73
C ALA A 71 10.79 2.15 13.88
N GLU A 72 9.49 2.36 14.13
CA GLU A 72 9.00 3.20 15.23
C GLU A 72 8.97 2.48 16.59
N LEU A 73 8.71 1.16 16.62
CA LEU A 73 8.60 0.37 17.85
C LEU A 73 9.87 -0.44 18.17
N GLY A 74 10.68 -0.79 17.18
CA GLY A 74 11.92 -1.57 17.33
C GLY A 74 12.91 -0.94 18.31
N PRO A 75 13.15 0.39 18.27
CA PRO A 75 14.00 1.04 19.24
C PRO A 75 13.37 1.14 20.64
N LYS A 76 12.03 1.24 20.77
CA LYS A 76 11.32 1.32 22.07
C LYS A 76 11.44 0.02 22.84
N ILE A 77 11.19 -1.10 22.15
CA ILE A 77 11.26 -2.44 22.74
C ILE A 77 12.72 -2.77 23.11
N GLN A 78 13.70 -2.37 22.27
CA GLN A 78 15.11 -2.59 22.56
C GLN A 78 15.63 -1.72 23.71
N LEU A 79 15.29 -0.43 23.79
CA LEU A 79 15.78 0.43 24.87
C LEU A 79 15.26 0.00 26.24
N ALA A 80 13.96 -0.28 26.37
CA ALA A 80 13.33 -0.67 27.63
C ALA A 80 13.76 -2.06 28.12
N GLN A 81 14.12 -2.97 27.23
CA GLN A 81 14.61 -4.31 27.60
C GLN A 81 16.10 -4.30 28.00
N ILE A 82 16.89 -3.35 27.51
CA ILE A 82 18.35 -3.34 27.72
C ILE A 82 18.77 -2.35 28.82
N LEU A 83 18.00 -1.29 29.11
CA LEU A 83 18.31 -0.39 30.22
C LEU A 83 17.89 -0.99 31.58
N PRO A 84 18.81 -1.09 32.56
CA PRO A 84 18.41 -1.39 33.93
C PRO A 84 17.48 -0.29 34.45
N LYS A 85 16.56 -0.65 35.35
CA LYS A 85 15.73 0.34 36.05
C LYS A 85 16.64 1.26 36.84
N PHE A 86 16.40 2.56 36.75
CA PHE A 86 17.12 3.56 37.54
C PHE A 86 16.69 3.48 39.00
N ASP A 87 17.65 3.33 39.89
CA ASP A 87 17.48 3.42 41.35
C ASP A 87 18.12 4.70 41.87
N GLU A 88 17.29 5.66 42.29
CA GLU A 88 17.74 6.95 42.82
C GLU A 88 18.71 6.83 44.01
N LYS A 89 18.70 5.71 44.76
CA LYS A 89 19.56 5.52 45.93
C LYS A 89 20.94 4.97 45.60
N HIS A 90 21.07 4.27 44.47
CA HIS A 90 22.26 3.48 44.14
C HIS A 90 22.88 3.86 42.79
N ASP A 91 22.10 4.43 41.87
CA ASP A 91 22.54 4.77 40.53
C ASP A 91 22.89 6.25 40.40
N GLU A 92 24.05 6.52 39.80
CA GLU A 92 24.45 7.87 39.43
C GLU A 92 23.75 8.31 38.14
N MET A 93 23.00 9.41 38.19
CA MET A 93 22.22 9.93 37.05
C MET A 93 23.09 10.21 35.81
N GLY A 94 24.29 10.77 36.00
CA GLY A 94 25.21 11.03 34.89
C GLY A 94 25.62 9.75 34.15
N LEU A 95 25.91 8.68 34.90
CA LEU A 95 26.26 7.38 34.32
C LEU A 95 25.05 6.72 33.63
N TYR A 96 23.86 6.87 34.20
CA TYR A 96 22.61 6.41 33.58
C TYR A 96 22.38 7.08 32.21
N LEU A 97 22.55 8.39 32.12
CA LEU A 97 22.40 9.15 30.86
C LEU A 97 23.43 8.76 29.81
N ILE A 98 24.69 8.51 30.19
CA ILE A 98 25.73 8.02 29.27
C ILE A 98 25.36 6.63 28.71
N ASN A 99 24.84 5.74 29.57
CA ASN A 99 24.41 4.42 29.16
C ASN A 99 23.16 4.48 28.25
N PHE A 100 22.22 5.38 28.55
CA PHE A 100 21.08 5.67 27.70
C PHE A 100 21.54 6.14 26.32
N GLU A 101 22.41 7.14 26.24
CA GLU A 101 22.92 7.69 24.97
C GLU A 101 23.60 6.59 24.13
N ARG A 102 24.45 5.76 24.76
CA ARG A 102 25.12 4.66 24.07
C ARG A 102 24.11 3.67 23.48
N ARG A 103 23.10 3.26 24.26
CA ARG A 103 22.06 2.34 23.79
C ARG A 103 21.16 2.96 22.73
N ALA A 104 20.81 4.24 22.87
CA ALA A 104 20.02 4.97 21.90
C ALA A 104 20.76 5.08 20.55
N LYS A 105 22.07 5.30 20.57
CA LYS A 105 22.92 5.26 19.36
C LYS A 105 22.99 3.86 18.74
N MET A 106 23.19 2.81 19.55
CA MET A 106 23.22 1.42 19.07
C MET A 106 21.89 1.00 18.43
N ALA A 107 20.77 1.40 19.02
CA ALA A 107 19.43 1.18 18.50
C ALA A 107 19.02 2.17 17.37
N GLN A 108 19.94 3.05 16.95
CA GLN A 108 19.73 4.06 15.90
C GLN A 108 18.49 4.93 16.12
N VAL A 109 18.19 5.26 17.38
CA VAL A 109 17.03 6.09 17.73
C VAL A 109 17.26 7.52 17.23
N PRO A 110 16.32 8.13 16.49
CA PRO A 110 16.44 9.52 16.08
C PRO A 110 16.59 10.45 17.30
N LYS A 111 17.56 11.37 17.27
CA LYS A 111 17.83 12.30 18.38
C LYS A 111 16.60 13.09 18.85
N LYS A 112 15.71 13.45 17.91
CA LYS A 112 14.44 14.16 18.21
C LYS A 112 13.54 13.39 19.19
N ASP A 113 13.65 12.06 19.23
CA ASP A 113 12.80 11.23 20.05
C ASP A 113 13.46 10.90 21.42
N TRP A 114 14.75 11.16 21.61
CA TRP A 114 15.49 10.74 22.81
C TRP A 114 14.86 11.19 24.12
N VAL A 115 14.30 12.40 24.18
CA VAL A 115 13.62 12.92 25.38
C VAL A 115 12.39 12.08 25.72
N ALA A 116 11.54 11.77 24.73
CA ALA A 116 10.34 10.96 24.94
C ALA A 116 10.69 9.54 25.41
N TYR A 117 11.76 8.97 24.87
CA TYR A 117 12.25 7.66 25.30
C TYR A 117 12.86 7.69 26.70
N LEU A 118 13.61 8.74 27.05
CA LEU A 118 14.18 8.91 28.38
C LEU A 118 13.09 9.03 29.45
N LEU A 119 12.04 9.83 29.19
CA LEU A 119 10.89 9.96 30.08
C LEU A 119 10.13 8.64 30.29
N ALA A 120 10.12 7.77 29.29
CA ALA A 120 9.45 6.47 29.37
C ALA A 120 10.21 5.42 30.20
N VAL A 121 11.54 5.55 30.32
CA VAL A 121 12.38 4.60 31.07
C VAL A 121 12.70 5.07 32.49
N LEU A 122 12.58 6.38 32.76
CA LEU A 122 12.78 6.95 34.08
C LEU A 122 11.59 6.67 35.01
N PRO A 123 11.84 6.55 36.33
CA PRO A 123 10.79 6.56 37.35
C PRO A 123 9.87 7.77 37.21
N ALA A 124 8.58 7.58 37.48
CA ALA A 124 7.55 8.58 37.24
C ALA A 124 7.83 9.91 37.97
N GLU A 125 8.36 9.86 39.19
CA GLU A 125 8.78 11.01 39.97
C GLU A 125 9.79 11.89 39.22
N LEU A 126 10.82 11.28 38.64
CA LEU A 126 11.86 12.00 37.90
C LEU A 126 11.36 12.49 36.54
N SER A 127 10.55 11.68 35.85
CA SER A 127 9.92 12.10 34.58
C SER A 127 9.01 13.31 34.78
N ASN A 128 8.26 13.36 35.89
CA ASN A 128 7.40 14.49 36.22
C ASN A 128 8.19 15.74 36.61
N MET A 129 9.36 15.59 37.27
CA MET A 129 10.25 16.70 37.56
C MET A 129 10.90 17.27 36.29
N LEU A 130 11.31 16.40 35.36
CA LEU A 130 11.94 16.83 34.10
C LEU A 130 10.93 17.45 33.12
N ALA A 131 9.68 17.00 33.13
CA ALA A 131 8.59 17.56 32.33
C ALA A 131 8.12 18.94 32.84
N ARG A 132 8.37 19.23 34.12
CA ARG A 132 8.16 20.54 34.74
C ARG A 132 9.46 21.33 34.67
N GLU A 133 9.76 21.91 33.51
CA GLU A 133 10.78 22.97 33.45
C GLU A 133 10.51 24.00 34.57
N PRO A 134 11.53 24.51 35.29
CA PRO A 134 11.28 25.61 36.22
C PRO A 134 10.80 26.79 35.39
N ALA A 135 9.57 27.25 35.63
CA ALA A 135 9.18 28.59 35.24
C ALA A 135 10.24 29.51 35.84
N SER A 136 11.09 30.08 34.98
CA SER A 136 12.15 30.97 35.42
C SER A 136 11.52 32.02 36.33
N GLU A 137 11.84 31.98 37.62
CA GLU A 137 11.75 33.16 38.45
C GLU A 137 12.87 34.10 37.97
N ALA A 138 12.62 34.77 36.86
CA ALA A 138 13.31 35.99 36.50
C ALA A 138 12.81 37.04 37.49
N LYS A 139 13.63 37.34 38.49
CA LYS A 139 13.44 38.46 39.40
C LYS A 139 14.55 39.47 39.21
#